data_AF-A0A9P6W2T1-F1
#
_entry.id   AF-A0A9P6W2T1-F1
#
_cell.length_a   1.000
_cell.length_b   1.000
_cell.length_c   1.000
_cell.angle_alpha   90.00
_cell.angle_beta   90.00
_cell.angle_gamma   90.00
#
_symmetry.space_group_name_H-M   'P 1'
#
loop_
_entity.id
_entity.type
_entity.pdbx_description
1 polymer ?
#
loop_
_entity_poly.entity_id
_entity_poly.type
_entity_poly.pdbx_seq_one_letter_code
_entity_poly.pdbx_strand_id
1 'polypeptide(L)'
;MPLRELQDGGPYGIATIVSLTAFKITRGNPKQHTSDNGSGSVVHRQFCATCGSPIAEWGAAVEESARYIFYGTFDDVGERAALDPKREVFTSRRVEWLVPVRDTLQEAEYPTKHNYGPYAITNKVPLSTFHLTRGAPKQHTSDNGSGSLLHRQSCATCESPIAEWGAAAQDSARYIFYGTFDKVGEQKALDPKGEFFTSRRVDWLVPVRDTFQKREIKE
;
A
#
# COMPACT_ATOMS: atom_id res chain seq x y z
N MET A 1 8.42 -4.68 -18.60
CA MET A 1 8.79 -4.40 -17.21
C MET A 1 9.06 -5.74 -16.57
N PRO A 2 10.30 -6.06 -16.16
CA PRO A 2 10.55 -7.30 -15.44
C PRO A 2 9.77 -7.23 -14.14
N LEU A 3 8.96 -8.27 -13.90
CA LEU A 3 8.15 -8.49 -12.71
C LEU A 3 9.06 -8.45 -11.48
N ARG A 4 9.15 -7.30 -10.80
CA ARG A 4 9.81 -7.19 -9.50
C ARG A 4 8.83 -6.55 -8.54
N GLU A 5 8.29 -7.40 -7.68
CA GLU A 5 7.58 -7.10 -6.44
C GLU A 5 6.27 -6.34 -6.66
N LEU A 6 5.15 -6.95 -6.28
CA LEU A 6 3.82 -6.34 -6.35
C LEU A 6 3.72 -5.28 -5.25
N GLN A 7 4.31 -4.10 -5.49
CA GLN A 7 4.32 -3.00 -4.53
C GLN A 7 2.93 -2.35 -4.51
N ASP A 8 2.26 -2.40 -3.36
CA ASP A 8 0.94 -1.78 -3.13
C ASP A 8 1.01 -0.24 -3.05
N GLY A 9 2.12 0.33 -3.50
CA GLY A 9 2.29 1.76 -3.71
C GLY A 9 2.96 2.53 -2.57
N GLY A 10 3.41 1.86 -1.50
CA GLY A 10 4.24 2.41 -0.43
C GLY A 10 5.56 1.63 -0.23
N PRO A 11 6.51 2.15 0.56
CA PRO A 11 7.78 1.49 0.86
C PRO A 11 7.69 0.34 1.86
N TYR A 12 6.53 0.16 2.49
CA TYR A 12 6.26 -0.91 3.45
C TYR A 12 4.77 -1.18 3.52
N GLY A 13 4.42 -2.28 4.19
CA GLY A 13 3.04 -2.59 4.48
C GLY A 13 2.79 -3.31 5.76
N ILE A 14 1.51 -3.28 6.10
CA ILE A 14 0.99 -3.67 7.39
C ILE A 14 -0.21 -4.57 7.11
N ALA A 15 -0.08 -5.80 7.58
CA ALA A 15 -1.14 -6.79 7.55
C ALA A 15 -1.11 -7.55 8.88
N THR A 16 -2.27 -8.07 9.26
CA THR A 16 -2.40 -8.98 10.39
C THR A 16 -2.69 -10.38 9.87
N ILE A 17 -2.10 -11.41 10.48
CA ILE A 17 -2.40 -12.80 10.15
C ILE A 17 -3.59 -13.26 10.97
N VAL A 18 -4.60 -13.81 10.30
CA VAL A 18 -5.80 -14.37 10.93
C VAL A 18 -6.01 -15.81 10.46
N SER A 19 -6.53 -16.67 11.33
CA SER A 19 -6.91 -18.03 10.92
C SER A 19 -8.05 -18.00 9.91
N LEU A 20 -8.14 -19.02 9.05
CA LEU A 20 -9.27 -19.12 8.11
C LEU A 20 -10.62 -19.18 8.80
N THR A 21 -10.68 -19.78 9.99
CA THR A 21 -11.91 -19.84 10.80
C THR A 21 -12.32 -18.48 11.36
N ALA A 22 -11.39 -17.53 11.49
CA ALA A 22 -11.65 -16.18 11.98
C ALA A 22 -11.96 -15.18 10.87
N PHE A 23 -11.87 -15.58 9.59
CA PHE A 23 -12.08 -14.69 8.44
C PHE A 23 -13.20 -15.19 7.53
N LYS A 24 -14.17 -14.33 7.25
CA LYS A 24 -15.27 -14.62 6.32
C LYS A 24 -15.65 -13.38 5.53
N ILE A 25 -15.71 -13.52 4.20
CA ILE A 25 -16.39 -12.54 3.36
C ILE A 25 -17.89 -12.70 3.55
N THR A 26 -18.53 -11.70 4.18
CA THR A 26 -19.97 -11.71 4.45
C THR A 26 -20.79 -11.03 3.36
N ARG A 27 -20.16 -10.21 2.52
CA ARG A 27 -20.78 -9.48 1.40
C ARG A 27 -19.76 -9.19 0.31
N GLY A 28 -20.24 -9.13 -0.93
CA GLY A 28 -19.43 -8.82 -2.11
C GLY A 28 -18.72 -10.05 -2.66
N ASN A 29 -18.09 -9.88 -3.83
CA ASN A 29 -17.30 -10.91 -4.48
C ASN A 29 -15.91 -10.34 -4.83
N PRO A 30 -14.92 -10.47 -3.91
CA PRO A 30 -13.58 -9.95 -4.14
C PRO A 30 -12.96 -10.52 -5.42
N LYS A 31 -12.20 -9.69 -6.13
CA LYS A 31 -11.33 -10.16 -7.21
C LYS A 31 -10.09 -10.80 -6.61
N GLN A 32 -9.58 -11.85 -7.24
CA GLN A 32 -8.34 -12.50 -6.83
C GLN A 32 -7.32 -12.43 -7.97
N HIS A 33 -6.09 -12.08 -7.61
CA HIS A 33 -4.94 -12.12 -8.49
C HIS A 33 -3.91 -13.08 -7.90
N THR A 34 -3.27 -13.87 -8.76
CA THR A 34 -2.26 -14.86 -8.37
C THR A 34 -1.01 -14.62 -9.19
N SER A 35 0.13 -14.43 -8.52
CA SER A 35 1.40 -14.16 -9.20
C SER A 35 2.60 -14.62 -8.38
N ASP A 36 3.69 -14.94 -9.07
CA ASP A 36 5.01 -14.99 -8.45
C ASP A 36 5.43 -13.58 -8.07
N ASN A 37 5.75 -13.36 -6.79
CA ASN A 37 6.14 -12.06 -6.28
C ASN A 37 7.62 -11.69 -6.58
N GLY A 38 8.32 -12.50 -7.37
CA GLY A 38 9.72 -12.34 -7.71
C GLY A 38 10.67 -13.18 -6.83
N SER A 39 10.12 -13.98 -5.91
CA SER A 39 10.88 -14.90 -5.06
C SER A 39 10.74 -16.37 -5.45
N GLY A 40 10.00 -16.68 -6.52
CA GLY A 40 9.61 -18.05 -6.85
C GLY A 40 8.42 -18.56 -6.03
N SER A 41 7.86 -17.73 -5.14
CA SER A 41 6.69 -18.07 -4.32
C SER A 41 5.43 -17.53 -4.98
N VAL A 42 4.45 -18.42 -5.17
CA VAL A 42 3.11 -18.02 -5.62
C VAL A 42 2.39 -17.34 -4.45
N VAL A 43 1.90 -16.13 -4.74
CA VAL A 43 1.11 -15.33 -3.82
C VAL A 43 -0.24 -15.05 -4.43
N HIS A 44 -1.28 -15.21 -3.61
CA HIS A 44 -2.65 -14.87 -3.95
C HIS A 44 -3.04 -13.61 -3.20
N ARG A 45 -3.61 -12.63 -3.91
CA ARG A 45 -4.09 -11.37 -3.34
C ARG A 45 -5.54 -11.15 -3.71
N GLN A 46 -6.34 -10.73 -2.74
CA GLN A 46 -7.75 -10.39 -2.88
C GLN A 46 -7.94 -8.89 -2.82
N PHE A 47 -8.80 -8.38 -3.70
CA PHE A 47 -9.12 -6.97 -3.83
C PHE A 47 -10.63 -6.75 -3.83
N CYS A 48 -11.06 -5.61 -3.30
CA CYS A 48 -12.44 -5.16 -3.45
C CYS A 48 -12.76 -5.00 -4.95
N ALA A 49 -13.78 -5.70 -5.44
CA ALA A 49 -14.17 -5.63 -6.85
C ALA A 49 -14.63 -4.23 -7.30
N THR A 50 -15.09 -3.41 -6.34
CA THR A 50 -15.61 -2.06 -6.57
C THR A 50 -14.51 -1.01 -6.55
N CYS A 51 -13.69 -0.94 -5.49
CA CYS A 51 -12.71 0.16 -5.36
C CYS A 51 -11.25 -0.26 -5.65
N GLY A 52 -10.99 -1.57 -5.78
CA GLY A 52 -9.65 -2.11 -5.99
C GLY A 52 -8.74 -2.07 -4.75
N SER A 53 -9.25 -1.71 -3.56
CA SER A 53 -8.46 -1.78 -2.33
C SER A 53 -8.07 -3.23 -2.02
N PRO A 54 -6.82 -3.48 -1.58
CA PRO A 54 -6.39 -4.80 -1.15
C PRO A 54 -7.11 -5.20 0.14
N ILE A 55 -7.52 -6.47 0.24
CA ILE A 55 -8.27 -7.03 1.37
C ILE A 55 -7.42 -8.07 2.10
N ALA A 56 -6.97 -9.09 1.39
CA ALA A 56 -6.23 -10.20 1.97
C ALA A 56 -5.14 -10.73 1.02
N GLU A 57 -4.14 -11.37 1.58
CA GLU A 57 -3.09 -12.08 0.86
C GLU A 57 -2.74 -13.41 1.55
N TRP A 58 -2.30 -14.40 0.77
CA TRP A 58 -1.68 -15.61 1.28
C TRP A 58 -0.70 -16.20 0.26
N GLY A 59 0.34 -16.85 0.78
CA GLY A 59 1.22 -17.71 -0.02
C GLY A 59 0.93 -19.18 0.27
N ALA A 60 1.51 -20.06 -0.54
CA ALA A 60 1.30 -21.52 -0.46
C ALA A 60 1.51 -22.10 0.95
N ALA A 61 2.44 -21.56 1.74
CA ALA A 61 2.77 -22.06 3.09
C ALA A 61 1.62 -21.93 4.11
N VAL A 62 0.69 -21.00 3.91
CA VAL A 62 -0.42 -20.72 4.84
C VAL A 62 -1.79 -20.80 4.16
N GLU A 63 -1.84 -21.30 2.93
CA GLU A 63 -3.04 -21.31 2.09
C GLU A 63 -4.24 -21.99 2.77
N GLU A 64 -3.99 -23.07 3.50
CA GLU A 64 -5.01 -23.87 4.18
C GLU A 64 -5.19 -23.50 5.67
N SER A 65 -4.49 -22.49 6.17
CA SER A 65 -4.50 -22.17 7.61
C SER A 65 -4.80 -20.71 7.94
N ALA A 66 -4.37 -19.76 7.11
CA ALA A 66 -4.45 -18.35 7.45
C ALA A 66 -4.58 -17.41 6.24
N ARG A 67 -4.92 -16.15 6.54
CA ARG A 67 -4.87 -15.02 5.62
C ARG A 67 -4.14 -13.86 6.27
N TYR A 68 -3.34 -13.14 5.50
CA TYR A 68 -2.81 -11.83 5.87
C TYR A 68 -3.84 -10.78 5.45
N ILE A 69 -4.54 -10.18 6.41
CA ILE A 69 -5.53 -9.13 6.15
C ILE A 69 -4.85 -7.77 6.16
N PHE A 70 -4.99 -7.01 5.08
CA PHE A 70 -4.39 -5.68 4.98
C PHE A 70 -5.02 -4.74 6.00
N TYR A 71 -4.19 -3.97 6.69
CA TYR A 71 -4.63 -3.13 7.81
C TYR A 71 -5.70 -2.10 7.42
N GLY A 72 -5.64 -1.57 6.19
CA GLY A 72 -6.66 -0.65 5.66
C GLY A 72 -8.05 -1.26 5.43
N THR A 73 -8.24 -2.56 5.69
CA THR A 73 -9.53 -3.26 5.64
C THR A 73 -10.35 -3.06 6.92
N PHE A 74 -9.71 -2.70 8.03
CA PHE A 74 -10.39 -2.52 9.31
C PHE A 74 -10.90 -1.08 9.46
N ASP A 75 -12.11 -0.92 9.98
CA ASP A 75 -12.69 0.41 10.24
C ASP A 75 -12.20 1.02 11.57
N ASP A 76 -11.87 0.17 12.54
CA ASP A 76 -11.50 0.52 13.92
C ASP A 76 -10.01 0.27 14.21
N VAL A 77 -9.20 0.62 13.22
CA VAL A 77 -7.74 0.64 13.34
C VAL A 77 -7.28 1.52 14.50
N GLY A 78 -6.39 1.00 15.33
CA GLY A 78 -5.86 1.69 16.53
C GLY A 78 -6.72 1.58 17.78
N GLU A 79 -8.00 1.19 17.69
CA GLU A 79 -8.84 0.92 18.87
C GLU A 79 -8.61 -0.49 19.43
N ARG A 80 -8.04 -1.38 18.62
CA ARG A 80 -7.73 -2.77 18.97
C ARG A 80 -6.21 -2.97 19.06
N ALA A 81 -5.65 -2.90 20.27
CA ALA A 81 -4.22 -3.17 20.52
C ALA A 81 -3.75 -4.56 20.03
N ALA A 82 -4.68 -5.49 19.82
CA ALA A 82 -4.43 -6.79 19.19
C ALA A 82 -4.05 -6.70 17.70
N LEU A 83 -4.42 -5.61 17.02
CA LEU A 83 -4.08 -5.35 15.63
C LEU A 83 -2.77 -4.55 15.49
N ASP A 84 -2.22 -4.02 16.58
CA ASP A 84 -0.95 -3.29 16.53
C ASP A 84 0.16 -4.19 15.98
N PRO A 85 1.04 -3.66 15.10
CA PRO A 85 2.18 -4.41 14.60
C PRO A 85 2.99 -4.99 15.75
N LYS A 86 3.35 -6.27 15.64
CA LYS A 86 4.23 -6.95 16.60
C LYS A 86 5.61 -7.24 16.03
N ARG A 87 5.77 -7.14 14.70
CA ARG A 87 7.03 -7.37 14.00
C ARG A 87 7.12 -6.53 12.73
N GLU A 88 8.34 -6.13 12.41
CA GLU A 88 8.72 -5.58 11.11
C GLU A 88 9.69 -6.57 10.45
N VAL A 89 9.39 -6.96 9.22
CA VAL A 89 10.21 -7.87 8.41
C VAL A 89 10.82 -7.12 7.23
N PHE A 90 11.95 -7.60 6.71
CA PHE A 90 12.74 -6.93 5.66
C PHE A 90 13.28 -5.57 6.08
N THR A 91 13.63 -5.42 7.36
CA THR A 91 14.11 -4.14 7.89
C THR A 91 15.45 -3.70 7.29
N SER A 92 16.18 -4.61 6.63
CA SER A 92 17.37 -4.30 5.82
C SER A 92 17.08 -3.36 4.65
N ARG A 93 15.84 -3.34 4.16
CA ARG A 93 15.38 -2.53 3.01
C ARG A 93 14.64 -1.26 3.44
N ARG A 94 14.62 -0.95 4.73
CA ARG A 94 13.94 0.22 5.29
C ARG A 94 14.56 1.50 4.70
N VAL A 95 13.70 2.35 4.16
CA VAL A 95 14.07 3.70 3.73
C VAL A 95 14.44 4.57 4.95
N GLU A 96 15.47 5.40 4.81
CA GLU A 96 16.11 6.09 5.96
C GLU A 96 15.16 7.02 6.74
N TRP A 97 14.15 7.59 6.08
CA TRP A 97 13.19 8.50 6.71
C TRP A 97 12.09 7.77 7.48
N LEU A 98 11.96 6.44 7.32
CA LEU A 98 10.99 5.64 8.06
C LEU A 98 11.62 5.15 9.36
N VAL A 99 11.01 5.50 10.49
CA VAL A 99 11.48 5.05 11.81
C VAL A 99 10.87 3.70 12.19
N PRO A 100 11.57 2.87 13.01
CA PRO A 100 11.00 1.65 13.56
C PRO A 100 9.71 1.90 14.33
N VAL A 101 8.74 1.00 14.17
CA VAL A 101 7.53 1.00 14.99
C VAL A 101 7.92 0.53 16.39
N ARG A 102 7.50 1.29 17.41
CA ARG A 102 7.79 0.95 18.81
C ARG A 102 7.29 -0.44 19.18
N ASP A 103 8.00 -1.09 20.09
CA ASP A 103 7.58 -2.38 20.67
C ASP A 103 7.42 -3.53 19.65
N THR A 104 8.10 -3.45 18.51
CA THR A 104 8.08 -4.49 17.47
C THR A 104 9.39 -5.28 17.41
N LEU A 105 9.29 -6.57 17.10
CA LEU A 105 10.44 -7.39 16.73
C LEU A 105 10.96 -6.96 15.35
N GLN A 106 12.26 -6.68 15.24
CA GLN A 106 12.90 -6.25 14.00
C GLN A 106 13.62 -7.41 13.32
N GLU A 107 13.20 -7.78 12.11
CA GLU A 107 13.80 -8.86 11.33
C GLU A 107 14.35 -8.33 10.00
N ALA A 108 15.67 -8.39 9.85
CA ALA A 108 16.38 -7.88 8.68
C ALA A 108 15.91 -8.53 7.37
N GLU A 109 15.63 -9.83 7.40
CA GLU A 109 15.10 -10.59 6.28
C GLU A 109 14.05 -11.59 6.79
N TYR A 110 13.12 -11.97 5.93
CA TYR A 110 12.18 -13.06 6.19
C TYR A 110 12.47 -14.23 5.25
N PRO A 111 12.35 -15.51 5.69
CA PRO A 111 12.64 -16.67 4.85
C PRO A 111 11.77 -16.77 3.59
N THR A 112 10.67 -16.01 3.50
CA THR A 112 9.86 -15.87 2.29
C THR A 112 9.71 -14.38 1.94
N LYS A 113 10.37 -13.92 0.86
CA LYS A 113 10.32 -12.51 0.41
C LYS A 113 8.86 -12.12 0.10
N HIS A 114 8.29 -11.16 0.83
CA HIS A 114 6.97 -10.59 0.55
C HIS A 114 7.03 -9.09 0.87
N ASN A 115 6.65 -8.24 -0.08
CA ASN A 115 6.57 -6.79 0.14
C ASN A 115 5.09 -6.37 0.14
N TYR A 116 4.67 -5.67 1.21
CA TYR A 116 3.27 -5.34 1.53
C TYR A 116 3.03 -3.81 1.44
N GLY A 117 1.76 -3.32 1.43
CA GLY A 117 1.43 -1.90 1.71
C GLY A 117 -0.05 -1.47 1.79
N PRO A 118 -0.62 -1.01 2.93
CA PRO A 118 -1.94 -0.35 2.97
C PRO A 118 -1.85 1.19 2.98
N TYR A 119 -0.65 1.77 3.12
CA TYR A 119 -0.44 3.22 3.03
C TYR A 119 0.16 3.57 1.67
N ALA A 120 -0.65 4.22 0.84
CA ALA A 120 -0.19 4.79 -0.41
C ALA A 120 0.69 6.01 -0.13
N ILE A 121 1.98 5.92 -0.44
CA ILE A 121 2.84 7.10 -0.48
C ILE A 121 2.89 7.55 -1.92
N THR A 122 2.54 8.80 -2.18
CA THR A 122 2.54 9.32 -3.56
C THR A 122 3.42 10.56 -3.68
N ASN A 123 4.09 10.64 -4.83
CA ASN A 123 4.88 11.79 -5.24
C ASN A 123 4.07 12.60 -6.24
N LYS A 124 3.75 13.84 -5.90
CA LYS A 124 3.09 14.76 -6.83
C LYS A 124 4.10 15.24 -7.88
N VAL A 125 3.83 14.95 -9.14
CA VAL A 125 4.60 15.45 -10.28
C VAL A 125 3.68 16.27 -11.20
N PRO A 126 4.20 17.31 -11.89
CA PRO A 126 3.46 17.97 -12.95
C PRO A 126 3.00 16.97 -14.02
N LEU A 127 1.80 17.15 -14.56
CA LEU A 127 1.28 16.26 -15.61
C LEU A 127 2.20 16.27 -16.85
N SER A 128 2.78 17.43 -17.18
CA SER A 128 3.71 17.59 -18.31
C SER A 128 4.99 16.76 -18.20
N THR A 129 5.36 16.30 -17.00
CA THR A 129 6.57 15.49 -16.79
C THR A 129 6.29 13.99 -16.68
N PHE A 130 5.02 13.57 -16.70
CA PHE A 130 4.64 12.16 -16.63
C PHE A 130 4.37 11.60 -18.02
N HIS A 131 5.16 10.60 -18.42
CA HIS A 131 5.02 9.93 -19.72
C HIS A 131 4.94 8.41 -19.54
N LEU A 132 3.82 7.83 -19.96
CA LEU A 132 3.68 6.39 -20.09
C LEU A 132 4.37 5.93 -21.37
N THR A 133 5.56 5.33 -21.24
CA THR A 133 6.36 4.91 -22.40
C THR A 133 6.02 3.50 -22.91
N ARG A 134 5.38 2.66 -22.08
CA ARG A 134 4.99 1.29 -22.43
C ARG A 134 3.82 0.80 -21.58
N GLY A 135 3.01 -0.06 -22.16
CA GLY A 135 1.88 -0.73 -21.51
C GLY A 135 0.59 0.08 -21.62
N ALA A 136 -0.53 -0.54 -21.28
CA ALA A 136 -1.84 0.09 -21.22
C ALA A 136 -2.42 -0.14 -19.81
N PRO A 137 -2.20 0.79 -18.87
CA PRO A 137 -2.73 0.70 -17.52
C PRO A 137 -4.26 0.59 -17.51
N LYS A 138 -4.78 -0.20 -16.58
CA LYS A 138 -6.19 -0.13 -16.22
C LYS A 138 -6.43 1.20 -15.50
N GLN A 139 -7.62 1.78 -15.69
CA GLN A 139 -8.04 2.95 -14.94
C GLN A 139 -9.32 2.64 -14.17
N HIS A 140 -9.33 3.06 -12.92
CA HIS A 140 -10.46 2.93 -12.02
C HIS A 140 -10.84 4.31 -11.48
N THR A 141 -12.15 4.57 -11.30
CA THR A 141 -12.66 5.83 -10.76
C THR A 141 -13.65 5.53 -9.64
N SER A 142 -13.42 6.10 -8.47
CA SER A 142 -14.32 5.95 -7.32
C SER A 142 -14.24 7.12 -6.37
N ASP A 143 -15.32 7.38 -5.65
CA ASP A 143 -15.29 8.18 -4.44
C ASP A 143 -14.82 7.29 -3.27
N ASN A 144 -13.80 7.74 -2.54
CA ASN A 144 -13.26 7.05 -1.36
C ASN A 144 -13.87 7.56 -0.04
N GLY A 145 -15.06 8.16 -0.10
CA GLY A 145 -15.73 8.77 1.04
C GLY A 145 -15.29 10.22 1.29
N SER A 146 -14.58 10.84 0.35
CA SER A 146 -14.19 12.25 0.42
C SER A 146 -15.22 13.18 -0.23
N GLY A 147 -16.20 12.63 -0.96
CA GLY A 147 -17.15 13.42 -1.77
C GLY A 147 -16.54 13.88 -3.09
N SER A 148 -15.36 13.39 -3.46
CA SER A 148 -14.66 13.71 -4.69
C SER A 148 -14.23 12.43 -5.40
N LEU A 149 -14.37 12.40 -6.72
CA LEU A 149 -13.90 11.27 -7.52
C LEU A 149 -12.37 11.24 -7.54
N LEU A 150 -11.83 10.07 -7.21
CA LEU A 150 -10.43 9.73 -7.36
C LEU A 150 -10.27 8.80 -8.56
N HIS A 151 -9.39 9.16 -9.48
CA HIS A 151 -8.98 8.32 -10.59
C HIS A 151 -7.66 7.63 -10.23
N ARG A 152 -7.56 6.33 -10.48
CA ARG A 152 -6.37 5.52 -10.23
C ARG A 152 -5.99 4.71 -11.47
N GLN A 153 -4.72 4.76 -11.83
CA GLN A 153 -4.11 3.89 -12.83
C GLN A 153 -3.38 2.73 -12.15
N SER A 154 -3.54 1.53 -12.69
CA SER A 154 -2.85 0.33 -12.23
C SER A 154 -2.33 -0.51 -13.40
N CYS A 155 -1.32 -1.33 -13.13
CA CYS A 155 -0.78 -2.27 -14.10
C CYS A 155 -1.87 -3.24 -14.57
N ALA A 156 -2.04 -3.42 -15.89
CA ALA A 156 -3.05 -4.34 -16.41
C ALA A 156 -2.80 -5.81 -16.03
N THR A 157 -1.54 -6.17 -15.81
CA THR A 157 -1.10 -7.53 -15.49
C THR A 157 -1.16 -7.81 -14.00
N CYS A 158 -0.43 -7.03 -13.18
CA CYS A 158 -0.29 -7.30 -11.75
C CYS A 158 -1.19 -6.46 -10.85
N GLU A 159 -1.96 -5.52 -11.41
CA GLU A 159 -2.88 -4.63 -10.69
C GLU A 159 -2.24 -3.68 -9.67
N SER A 160 -0.90 -3.66 -9.57
CA SER A 160 -0.17 -2.68 -8.76
C SER A 160 -0.52 -1.25 -9.16
N PRO A 161 -0.72 -0.35 -8.18
CA PRO A 161 -1.04 1.04 -8.45
C PRO A 161 0.16 1.77 -9.08
N ILE A 162 -0.12 2.66 -10.04
CA ILE A 162 0.88 3.42 -10.79
C ILE A 162 0.78 4.91 -10.46
N ALA A 163 -0.41 5.48 -10.66
CA ALA A 163 -0.66 6.89 -10.43
C ALA A 163 -2.11 7.12 -10.00
N GLU A 164 -2.38 8.20 -9.31
CA GLU A 164 -3.73 8.67 -9.01
C GLU A 164 -3.86 10.19 -9.12
N TRP A 165 -5.10 10.67 -9.24
CA TRP A 165 -5.41 12.09 -9.23
C TRP A 165 -6.90 12.29 -8.92
N GLY A 166 -7.21 13.37 -8.20
CA GLY A 166 -8.58 13.86 -8.05
C GLY A 166 -8.93 14.92 -9.07
N ALA A 167 -10.20 15.32 -9.12
CA ALA A 167 -10.71 16.32 -10.07
C ALA A 167 -9.88 17.62 -10.10
N ALA A 168 -9.46 18.14 -8.94
CA ALA A 168 -8.68 19.38 -8.86
C ALA A 168 -7.26 19.28 -9.47
N ALA A 169 -6.72 18.06 -9.61
CA ALA A 169 -5.40 17.81 -10.17
C ALA A 169 -5.44 17.23 -11.59
N GLN A 170 -6.64 17.00 -12.13
CA GLN A 170 -6.89 16.30 -13.41
C GLN A 170 -5.97 16.78 -14.54
N ASP A 171 -5.86 18.09 -14.70
CA ASP A 171 -5.15 18.71 -15.82
C ASP A 171 -3.77 19.29 -15.44
N SER A 172 -3.35 19.14 -14.19
CA SER A 172 -2.14 19.79 -13.68
C SER A 172 -1.10 18.82 -13.11
N ALA A 173 -1.50 17.71 -12.51
CA ALA A 173 -0.59 16.84 -11.78
C ALA A 173 -0.99 15.36 -11.79
N ARG A 174 -0.02 14.50 -11.50
CA ARG A 174 -0.21 13.09 -11.16
C ARG A 174 0.45 12.80 -9.83
N TYR A 175 -0.20 11.98 -9.02
CA TYR A 175 0.34 11.47 -7.77
C TYR A 175 0.85 10.06 -8.04
N ILE A 176 2.16 9.93 -8.22
CA ILE A 176 2.83 8.68 -8.60
C ILE A 176 3.12 7.87 -7.35
N PHE A 177 2.71 6.61 -7.32
CA PHE A 177 2.93 5.76 -6.15
C PHE A 177 4.43 5.52 -5.94
N TYR A 178 4.89 5.68 -4.71
CA TYR A 178 6.30 5.57 -4.32
C TYR A 178 6.89 4.23 -4.72
N GLY A 179 6.09 3.16 -4.62
CA GLY A 179 6.53 1.83 -5.00
C GLY A 179 6.71 1.58 -6.51
N THR A 180 6.53 2.60 -7.35
CA THR A 180 6.77 2.49 -8.79
C THR A 180 8.18 2.90 -9.20
N PHE A 181 8.96 3.48 -8.28
CA PHE A 181 10.33 3.92 -8.56
C PHE A 181 11.33 2.79 -8.31
N ASP A 182 12.31 2.63 -9.23
CA ASP A 182 13.32 1.57 -9.12
C ASP A 182 14.34 1.81 -7.98
N LYS A 183 14.57 3.07 -7.61
CA LYS A 183 15.62 3.52 -6.67
C LYS A 183 15.04 4.25 -5.47
N VAL A 184 14.02 3.64 -4.87
CA VAL A 184 13.43 4.10 -3.62
C VAL A 184 14.51 4.17 -2.52
N GLY A 185 14.44 5.19 -1.67
CA GLY A 185 15.42 5.44 -0.60
C GLY A 185 16.76 6.05 -1.04
N GLU A 186 17.17 5.89 -2.30
CA GLU A 186 18.39 6.53 -2.84
C GLU A 186 18.14 7.97 -3.27
N GLN A 187 16.93 8.27 -3.74
CA GLN A 187 16.55 9.58 -4.24
C GLN A 187 15.87 10.41 -3.16
N LYS A 188 16.64 11.25 -2.44
CA LYS A 188 16.11 12.17 -1.42
C LYS A 188 14.97 13.07 -1.91
N ALA A 189 14.89 13.34 -3.21
CA ALA A 189 13.80 14.10 -3.81
C ALA A 189 12.43 13.40 -3.69
N LEU A 190 12.42 12.08 -3.48
CA LEU A 190 11.23 11.25 -3.27
C LEU A 190 10.86 11.10 -1.78
N ASP A 191 11.69 11.61 -0.86
CA ASP A 191 11.38 11.55 0.57
C ASP A 191 10.06 12.30 0.83
N PRO A 192 9.18 11.77 1.72
CA PRO A 192 7.94 12.43 2.06
C PRO A 192 8.20 13.86 2.54
N LYS A 193 7.35 14.79 2.07
CA LYS A 193 7.40 16.20 2.48
C LYS A 193 6.25 16.58 3.41
N GLY A 194 5.24 15.73 3.49
CA GLY A 194 4.02 15.98 4.23
C GLY A 194 3.20 14.73 4.42
N GLU A 195 2.48 14.68 5.54
CA GLU A 195 1.50 13.65 5.84
C GLU A 195 0.11 14.29 5.88
N PHE A 196 -0.85 13.63 5.23
CA PHE A 196 -2.24 14.07 5.15
C PHE A 196 -3.13 13.13 5.96
N PHE A 197 -4.27 13.65 6.43
CA PHE A 197 -5.24 12.91 7.25
C PHE A 197 -4.67 12.41 8.57
N THR A 198 -3.78 13.18 9.20
CA THR A 198 -3.09 12.78 10.43
C THR A 198 -4.04 12.62 11.62
N SER A 199 -5.29 13.12 11.52
CA SER A 199 -6.37 12.83 12.47
C SER A 199 -6.77 11.34 12.53
N ARG A 200 -6.46 10.57 11.49
CA ARG A 200 -6.71 9.11 11.40
C ARG A 200 -5.47 8.28 11.72
N ARG A 201 -4.40 8.91 12.19
CA ARG A 201 -3.17 8.22 12.55
C ARG A 201 -3.39 7.43 13.84
N VAL A 202 -2.96 6.18 13.81
CA VAL A 202 -2.90 5.27 14.96
C VAL A 202 -1.68 5.57 15.83
N ASP A 203 -1.80 5.39 17.15
CA ASP A 203 -0.80 5.86 18.13
C ASP A 203 0.58 5.19 18.03
N TRP A 204 0.67 4.00 17.45
CA TRP A 204 1.95 3.32 17.24
C TRP A 204 2.68 3.78 15.97
N LEU A 205 2.00 4.48 15.06
CA LEU A 205 2.59 5.00 13.83
C LEU A 205 3.20 6.38 14.11
N VAL A 206 4.52 6.46 14.15
CA VAL A 206 5.24 7.71 14.42
C VAL A 206 5.23 8.60 13.16
N PRO A 207 5.04 9.93 13.29
CA PRO A 207 5.18 10.86 12.18
C PRO A 207 6.52 10.70 11.44
N VAL A 208 6.51 10.86 10.13
CA VAL A 208 7.75 10.92 9.34
C VAL A 208 8.48 12.21 9.70
N ARG A 209 9.78 12.12 9.99
CA ARG A 209 10.60 13.30 10.35
C ARG A 209 10.54 14.38 9.28
N ASP A 210 10.60 15.64 9.71
CA ASP A 210 10.71 16.80 8.82
C ASP A 210 9.55 16.97 7.81
N THR A 211 8.39 16.38 8.09
CA THR A 211 7.19 16.52 7.26
C THR A 211 6.17 17.48 7.87
N PHE A 212 5.50 18.26 7.03
CA PHE A 212 4.31 18.98 7.50
C PHE A 212 3.18 17.99 7.82
N GLN A 213 2.33 18.34 8.78
CA GLN A 213 1.26 17.48 9.26
C GLN A 213 -0.08 18.15 8.97
N LYS A 214 -0.89 17.55 8.11
CA LYS A 214 -2.21 18.05 7.74
C LYS A 214 -3.29 17.09 8.24
N ARG A 215 -4.08 17.51 9.22
CA ARG A 215 -5.07 16.66 9.89
C ARG A 215 -6.25 16.33 8.99
N GLU A 216 -6.65 17.25 8.12
CA GLU A 216 -7.79 17.10 7.20
C GLU A 216 -7.53 17.79 5.85
N ILE A 217 -8.26 17.44 4.78
CA ILE A 217 -8.08 18.03 3.43
C ILE A 217 -8.17 19.56 3.43
N LYS A 218 -9.01 20.15 4.28
CA LYS A 218 -9.34 21.58 4.24
C LYS A 218 -8.45 22.47 5.12
N GLU A 219 -7.48 21.89 5.81
CA GLU A 219 -6.53 22.61 6.68
C GLU A 219 -5.37 23.28 5.91
#